data_AF-A0A5C5RB52-F1
#
_entry.id   AF-A0A5C5RB52-F1
#
_cell.length_a   1.000
_cell.length_b   1.000
_cell.length_c   1.000
_cell.angle_alpha   90.00
_cell.angle_beta   90.00
_cell.angle_gamma   90.00
#
_symmetry.space_group_name_H-M   'P 1'
#
loop_
_entity.id
_entity.type
_entity.pdbx_description
1 polymer ?
#
loop_
_entity_poly.entity_id
_entity_poly.type
_entity_poly.pdbx_seq_one_letter_code
_entity_poly.pdbx_strand_id
1 'polypeptide(L)'
;MRPAPTAWSDALSSCAGQHAYIRSRGAASADLDIARFLLLDGSFPRSLLFSLDAVAHALDTIDRADPVRGHVSEATRLVGQTRSRLLYRAPEATLEDLPARMAALGATCAEVSACVQERFFEGTAATHWTGDHL
;
A
#
# COMPACT_ATOMS: atom_id res chain seq x y z
N MET A 1 2.05 -6.03 -22.03
CA MET A 1 3.41 -6.59 -22.25
C MET A 1 3.75 -7.43 -21.01
N ARG A 2 3.94 -8.75 -21.16
CA ARG A 2 4.32 -9.62 -20.02
C ARG A 2 5.78 -9.32 -19.64
N PRO A 3 6.13 -9.18 -18.35
CA PRO A 3 7.52 -8.92 -17.97
C PRO A 3 8.42 -10.10 -18.35
N ALA A 4 9.68 -9.83 -18.66
CA ALA A 4 10.66 -10.90 -18.83
C ALA A 4 10.85 -11.67 -17.52
N PRO A 5 11.18 -12.97 -17.53
CA PRO A 5 11.36 -13.78 -16.33
C PRO A 5 12.37 -13.19 -15.32
N THR A 6 13.35 -12.39 -15.78
CA THR A 6 14.29 -11.66 -14.92
C THR A 6 13.65 -10.50 -14.14
N ALA A 7 12.62 -9.85 -14.69
CA ALA A 7 11.94 -8.74 -14.04
C ALA A 7 11.21 -9.18 -12.76
N TRP A 8 10.72 -10.43 -12.71
CA TRP A 8 10.05 -10.97 -11.54
C TRP A 8 11.02 -11.38 -10.43
N SER A 9 12.20 -11.90 -10.78
CA SER A 9 13.26 -12.13 -9.80
C SER A 9 13.78 -10.83 -9.20
N ASP A 10 13.87 -9.76 -10.01
CA ASP A 10 14.27 -8.44 -9.54
C ASP A 10 13.21 -7.83 -8.61
N ALA A 11 11.92 -7.97 -8.96
CA ALA A 11 10.81 -7.57 -8.11
C ALA A 11 10.81 -8.32 -6.77
N LEU A 12 11.01 -9.64 -6.77
CA LEU A 12 11.16 -10.42 -5.54
C LEU A 12 12.34 -9.96 -4.69
N SER A 13 13.49 -9.72 -5.32
CA SER A 13 14.70 -9.30 -4.62
C SER A 13 14.54 -7.91 -3.99
N SER A 14 13.97 -6.95 -4.72
CA SER A 14 13.69 -5.60 -4.20
C SER A 14 12.66 -5.59 -3.06
N CYS A 15 11.69 -6.51 -3.09
CA CYS A 15 10.75 -6.71 -2.00
C CYS A 15 11.33 -7.52 -0.81
N ALA A 16 12.59 -7.98 -0.89
CA ALA A 16 13.19 -8.95 0.03
C ALA A 16 12.34 -10.25 0.17
N GLY A 17 11.61 -10.59 -0.89
CA GLY A 17 10.64 -11.67 -0.94
C GLY A 17 11.21 -13.01 -1.38
N GLN A 18 12.45 -13.06 -1.89
CA GLN A 18 13.04 -14.29 -2.44
C GLN A 18 12.98 -15.48 -1.46
N HIS A 19 13.43 -15.29 -0.22
CA HIS A 19 13.42 -16.36 0.80
C HIS A 19 12.00 -16.72 1.27
N ALA A 20 11.12 -15.73 1.40
CA ALA A 20 9.72 -15.94 1.80
C ALA A 20 8.94 -16.70 0.73
N TYR A 21 9.18 -16.40 -0.55
CA TYR A 21 8.58 -17.08 -1.69
C TYR A 21 9.03 -18.54 -1.76
N ILE A 22 10.33 -18.81 -1.72
CA ILE A 22 10.85 -20.19 -1.76
C ILE A 22 10.30 -21.03 -0.60
N ARG A 23 10.24 -20.46 0.61
CA ARG A 23 9.71 -21.14 1.79
C ARG A 23 8.22 -21.47 1.68
N SER A 24 7.43 -20.61 1.04
CA SER A 24 5.96 -20.74 0.99
C SER A 24 5.44 -21.46 -0.26
N ARG A 25 6.08 -21.27 -1.42
CA ARG A 25 5.63 -21.73 -2.74
C ARG A 25 6.57 -22.74 -3.40
N GLY A 26 7.80 -22.90 -2.90
CA GLY A 26 8.83 -23.74 -3.50
C GLY A 26 9.58 -23.05 -4.66
N ALA A 27 10.49 -23.79 -5.29
CA ALA A 27 11.41 -23.25 -6.31
C ALA A 27 10.78 -23.10 -7.71
N ALA A 28 9.57 -23.63 -7.94
CA ALA A 28 8.87 -23.45 -9.21
C ALA A 28 8.24 -22.05 -9.27
N SER A 29 8.58 -21.27 -10.29
CA SER A 29 8.12 -19.89 -10.45
C SER A 29 7.45 -19.68 -11.80
N ALA A 30 6.13 -19.65 -11.83
CA ALA A 30 5.42 -18.94 -12.88
C ALA A 30 5.35 -17.45 -12.51
N ASP A 31 5.55 -16.57 -13.48
CA ASP A 31 5.42 -15.11 -13.33
C ASP A 31 4.14 -14.70 -12.59
N LEU A 32 3.04 -15.40 -12.89
CA LEU A 32 1.74 -15.16 -12.27
C LEU A 32 1.74 -15.47 -10.77
N ASP A 33 2.40 -16.55 -10.35
CA ASP A 33 2.47 -16.94 -8.95
C ASP A 33 3.32 -15.96 -8.14
N ILE A 34 4.46 -15.52 -8.69
CA ILE A 34 5.29 -14.48 -8.09
C ILE A 34 4.50 -13.18 -7.94
N ALA A 35 3.81 -12.75 -9.01
CA ALA A 35 3.01 -11.53 -8.98
C ALA A 35 1.90 -11.59 -7.93
N ARG A 36 1.19 -12.72 -7.87
CA ARG A 36 0.14 -12.95 -6.87
C ARG A 36 0.71 -12.97 -5.46
N PHE A 37 1.88 -13.55 -5.25
CA PHE A 37 2.57 -13.51 -3.96
C PHE A 37 2.88 -12.08 -3.53
N LEU A 38 3.51 -11.29 -4.40
CA LEU A 38 3.86 -9.89 -4.10
C LEU A 38 2.62 -8.99 -3.93
N LEU A 39 1.52 -9.28 -4.61
CA LEU A 39 0.33 -8.44 -4.56
C LEU A 39 -0.66 -8.83 -3.46
N LEU A 40 -0.89 -10.14 -3.25
CA LEU A 40 -2.05 -10.66 -2.52
C LEU A 40 -1.71 -11.52 -1.31
N ASP A 41 -0.44 -11.86 -1.06
CA ASP A 41 -0.10 -12.73 0.06
C ASP A 41 -0.26 -12.00 1.40
N GLY A 42 -1.35 -12.29 2.11
CA GLY A 42 -1.66 -11.65 3.40
C GLY A 42 -0.74 -12.07 4.56
N SER A 43 0.18 -13.01 4.35
CA SER A 43 1.17 -13.42 5.35
C SER A 43 2.56 -12.81 5.10
N PHE A 44 2.78 -12.26 3.91
CA PHE A 44 4.03 -11.62 3.52
C PHE A 44 3.98 -10.12 3.85
N PRO A 45 4.76 -9.60 4.81
CA PRO A 45 4.64 -8.21 5.28
C PRO A 45 4.90 -7.13 4.23
N ARG A 46 5.56 -7.51 3.13
CA ARG A 46 5.91 -6.63 2.02
C ARG A 46 4.98 -6.81 0.83
N SER A 47 3.93 -7.62 0.97
CA SER A 47 2.90 -7.69 -0.07
C SER A 47 2.09 -6.39 -0.09
N LEU A 48 1.53 -6.09 -1.25
CA LEU A 48 0.70 -4.90 -1.40
C LEU A 48 -0.56 -4.98 -0.53
N LEU A 49 -1.22 -6.13 -0.51
CA LEU A 49 -2.39 -6.35 0.34
C LEU A 49 -2.07 -6.13 1.82
N PHE A 50 -0.96 -6.71 2.32
CA PHE A 50 -0.54 -6.53 3.71
C PHE A 50 -0.26 -5.06 4.02
N SER A 51 0.41 -4.35 3.11
CA SER A 51 0.71 -2.93 3.27
C SER A 51 -0.57 -2.07 3.32
N LEU A 52 -1.55 -2.36 2.45
CA LEU A 52 -2.85 -1.68 2.46
C LEU A 52 -3.64 -1.97 3.74
N ASP A 53 -3.59 -3.20 4.25
CA ASP A 53 -4.20 -3.57 5.54
C ASP A 53 -3.57 -2.79 6.69
N ALA A 54 -2.24 -2.66 6.70
CA ALA A 54 -1.52 -1.87 7.71
C ALA A 54 -1.90 -0.39 7.67
N VAL A 55 -2.01 0.20 6.47
CA VAL A 55 -2.45 1.60 6.30
C VAL A 55 -3.90 1.77 6.78
N ALA A 56 -4.81 0.87 6.39
CA ALA A 56 -6.19 0.92 6.84
C ALA A 56 -6.32 0.85 8.36
N HIS A 57 -5.53 -0.01 9.00
CA HIS A 57 -5.50 -0.12 10.46
C HIS A 57 -4.95 1.14 11.14
N ALA A 58 -3.90 1.74 10.58
CA ALA A 58 -3.35 3.00 11.08
C ALA A 58 -4.39 4.14 10.98
N LEU A 59 -5.08 4.26 9.85
CA LEU A 59 -6.14 5.27 9.66
C LEU A 59 -7.31 5.07 10.63
N ASP A 60 -7.78 3.83 10.83
CA ASP A 60 -8.84 3.52 11.80
C ASP A 60 -8.41 3.89 13.23
N THR A 61 -7.15 3.62 13.59
CA THR A 61 -6.60 3.99 14.91
C THR A 61 -6.61 5.50 15.13
N ILE A 62 -6.22 6.27 14.12
CA ILE A 62 -6.21 7.74 14.19
C ILE A 62 -7.65 8.30 14.19
N ASP A 63 -8.54 7.78 13.34
CA ASP A 63 -9.93 8.25 13.26
C ASP A 63 -10.70 7.97 14.57
N ARG A 64 -10.40 6.87 15.28
CA ARG A 64 -10.98 6.59 16.62
C ARG A 64 -10.50 7.56 17.70
N ALA A 65 -9.31 8.14 17.56
CA ALA A 65 -8.76 9.09 18.52
C ALA A 65 -9.41 10.49 18.41
N ASP A 66 -10.11 10.78 17.30
CA ASP A 66 -10.87 12.03 17.09
C ASP A 66 -12.39 11.74 16.93
N PRO A 67 -13.11 11.48 18.04
CA PRO A 67 -14.53 11.12 18.01
C PRO A 67 -15.46 12.27 17.59
N VAL A 68 -14.96 13.50 17.48
CA VAL A 68 -15.76 14.69 17.10
C VAL A 68 -16.09 14.67 15.60
N ARG A 69 -15.29 13.99 14.78
CA ARG A 69 -15.39 13.99 13.32
C ARG A 69 -15.94 12.68 12.76
N GLY A 70 -17.10 12.23 13.27
CA GLY A 70 -17.77 10.93 13.06
C GLY A 70 -18.17 10.53 11.62
N HIS A 71 -17.31 10.76 10.63
CA HIS A 71 -17.44 10.24 9.28
C HIS A 71 -16.13 9.55 8.85
N VAL A 72 -16.26 8.51 8.02
CA VAL A 72 -15.11 7.83 7.41
C VAL A 72 -14.28 8.86 6.64
N SER A 73 -12.99 8.98 6.97
CA SER A 73 -12.10 9.92 6.29
C SER A 73 -11.92 9.53 4.81
N GLU A 74 -11.67 10.53 3.97
CA GLU A 74 -11.43 10.31 2.53
C GLU A 74 -10.24 9.37 2.29
N ALA A 75 -9.20 9.50 3.12
CA ALA A 75 -8.06 8.58 3.15
C ALA A 75 -8.51 7.11 3.35
N THR A 76 -9.37 6.85 4.36
CA THR A 76 -9.90 5.50 4.63
C THR A 76 -10.73 4.98 3.45
N ARG A 77 -11.53 5.85 2.81
CA ARG A 77 -12.32 5.50 1.63
C ARG A 77 -11.44 5.09 0.44
N LEU A 78 -10.40 5.87 0.14
CA LEU A 78 -9.46 5.61 -0.96
C LEU A 78 -8.68 4.32 -0.76
N VAL A 79 -8.20 4.06 0.46
CA VAL A 79 -7.49 2.82 0.80
C VAL A 79 -8.42 1.62 0.68
N GLY A 80 -9.65 1.71 1.21
CA GLY A 80 -10.65 0.64 1.10
C GLY A 80 -11.04 0.33 -0.35
N GLN A 81 -11.19 1.36 -1.19
CA GLN A 81 -11.45 1.18 -2.62
C GLN A 81 -10.29 0.47 -3.33
N THR A 82 -9.06 0.91 -3.07
CA THR A 82 -7.85 0.34 -3.67
C THR A 82 -7.68 -1.13 -3.30
N ARG A 83 -7.85 -1.44 -2.01
CA ARG A 83 -7.84 -2.81 -1.48
C ARG A 83 -8.91 -3.68 -2.14
N SER A 84 -10.13 -3.18 -2.26
CA SER A 84 -11.23 -3.91 -2.89
C SER A 84 -10.93 -4.22 -4.36
N ARG A 85 -10.44 -3.23 -5.12
CA ARG A 85 -10.02 -3.42 -6.51
C ARG A 85 -8.92 -4.48 -6.66
N LEU A 86 -8.05 -4.58 -5.66
CA LEU A 86 -6.98 -5.58 -5.63
C LEU A 86 -7.52 -7.00 -5.36
N LEU A 87 -8.44 -7.14 -4.41
CA LEU A 87 -9.00 -8.43 -3.98
C LEU A 87 -10.02 -9.03 -4.96
N TYR A 88 -10.86 -8.20 -5.57
CA TYR A 88 -11.96 -8.66 -6.42
C TYR A 88 -11.55 -8.94 -7.87
N ARG A 89 -10.25 -9.06 -8.15
CA ARG A 89 -9.76 -9.33 -9.50
C ARG A 89 -9.66 -10.84 -9.75
N ALA A 90 -10.04 -11.25 -10.96
CA ALA A 90 -9.83 -12.61 -11.42
C ALA A 90 -8.33 -12.97 -11.35
N PRO A 91 -7.96 -14.15 -10.83
CA PRO A 91 -6.56 -14.57 -10.70
C PRO A 91 -5.76 -14.44 -11.99
N GLU A 92 -6.37 -14.76 -13.13
CA GLU A 92 -5.77 -14.78 -14.45
C GLU A 92 -5.47 -13.36 -14.95
N ALA A 93 -6.30 -12.39 -14.55
CA ALA A 93 -6.17 -10.98 -14.89
C ALA A 93 -5.18 -10.22 -13.98
N THR A 94 -4.43 -10.92 -13.11
CA THR A 94 -3.50 -10.28 -12.17
C THR A 94 -2.44 -9.46 -12.88
N LEU A 95 -1.88 -9.99 -13.98
CA LEU A 95 -0.81 -9.36 -14.76
C LEU A 95 -1.31 -8.33 -15.78
N GLU A 96 -2.61 -8.32 -16.07
CA GLU A 96 -3.22 -7.39 -17.01
C GLU A 96 -3.14 -5.95 -16.49
N ASP A 97 -2.65 -5.06 -17.36
CA ASP A 97 -2.45 -3.64 -17.10
C ASP A 97 -1.69 -3.34 -15.81
N LEU A 98 -0.85 -4.27 -15.35
CA LEU A 98 -0.18 -4.16 -14.07
C LEU A 98 0.64 -2.86 -13.93
N PRO A 99 1.45 -2.43 -14.91
CA PRO A 99 2.18 -1.17 -14.80
C PRO A 99 1.26 0.06 -14.62
N ALA A 100 0.18 0.14 -15.40
CA ALA A 100 -0.79 1.22 -15.29
C ALA A 100 -1.49 1.21 -13.93
N ARG A 101 -1.78 0.02 -13.40
CA ARG A 101 -2.37 -0.15 -12.06
C ARG A 101 -1.41 0.24 -10.95
N MET A 102 -0.12 -0.06 -11.07
CA MET A 102 0.90 0.38 -10.11
C MET A 102 1.07 1.90 -10.14
N ALA A 103 0.97 2.54 -11.32
CA ALA A 103 0.95 3.99 -11.43
C ALA A 103 -0.30 4.60 -10.76
N ALA A 104 -1.48 4.03 -11.01
CA ALA A 104 -2.72 4.47 -10.37
C ALA A 104 -2.68 4.31 -8.84
N LEU A 105 -2.13 3.19 -8.35
CA LEU A 105 -1.88 2.98 -6.93
C LEU A 105 -0.95 4.05 -6.35
N GLY A 106 0.15 4.38 -7.04
CA GLY A 106 1.06 5.44 -6.62
C GLY A 106 0.35 6.80 -6.48
N ALA A 107 -0.53 7.13 -7.43
CA ALA A 107 -1.36 8.33 -7.36
C ALA A 107 -2.31 8.31 -6.15
N THR A 108 -2.98 7.18 -5.88
CA THR A 108 -3.83 7.03 -4.69
C THR A 108 -3.03 7.16 -3.39
N CYS A 109 -1.81 6.64 -3.31
CA CYS A 109 -0.96 6.83 -2.13
C CYS A 109 -0.61 8.30 -1.89
N ALA A 110 -0.37 9.08 -2.96
CA ALA A 110 -0.13 10.51 -2.88
C ALA A 110 -1.38 11.26 -2.39
N GLU A 111 -2.56 10.89 -2.90
CA GLU A 111 -3.84 11.46 -2.49
C GLU A 111 -4.18 11.15 -1.02
N VAL A 112 -3.99 9.91 -0.59
CA VAL A 112 -4.15 9.51 0.83
C VAL A 112 -3.21 10.33 1.72
N SER A 113 -1.97 10.54 1.30
CA SER A 113 -0.99 11.34 2.04
C SER A 113 -1.41 12.80 2.16
N ALA A 114 -1.94 13.39 1.08
CA ALA A 114 -2.49 14.75 1.09
C ALA A 114 -3.67 14.87 2.06
N CYS A 115 -4.65 13.95 2.00
CA CYS A 115 -5.79 13.95 2.92
C CYS A 115 -5.37 13.83 4.40
N VAL A 116 -4.35 13.02 4.69
CA VAL A 116 -3.81 12.90 6.06
C VAL A 116 -3.10 14.18 6.49
N GLN A 117 -2.32 14.80 5.60
CA GLN A 117 -1.64 16.07 5.86
C GLN A 117 -2.62 17.20 6.16
N GLU A 118 -3.62 17.40 5.30
CA GLU A 118 -4.67 18.40 5.50
C GLU A 118 -5.43 18.16 6.80
N ARG A 119 -5.74 16.91 7.12
CA ARG A 119 -6.57 16.58 8.30
C ARG A 119 -5.85 16.75 9.63
N PHE A 120 -4.54 16.45 9.70
CA PHE A 120 -3.81 16.35 10.97
C PHE A 120 -2.64 17.31 11.12
N PHE A 121 -2.18 17.94 10.03
CA PHE A 121 -0.99 18.79 10.02
C PHE A 121 -1.26 20.23 9.55
N GLU A 122 -2.42 20.55 8.99
CA GLU A 122 -2.83 21.95 8.83
C GLU A 122 -3.11 22.58 10.21
N GLY A 123 -2.27 23.54 10.60
CA GLY A 123 -2.34 24.22 11.90
C GLY A 123 -1.14 23.96 12.81
N THR A 124 -0.24 23.03 12.48
CA THR A 124 1.12 23.04 13.04
C THR A 124 1.94 24.12 12.32
N ALA A 125 1.48 25.38 12.41
CA ALA A 125 2.37 26.50 12.19
C ALA A 125 3.56 26.27 13.12
N ALA A 126 4.77 26.25 12.55
CA ALA A 126 6.00 26.08 13.29
C ALA A 126 5.89 26.89 14.57
N THR A 127 5.99 26.23 15.72
CA THR A 127 6.20 26.91 16.99
C THR A 127 7.52 27.67 16.79
N HIS A 128 7.43 28.91 16.32
CA HIS A 128 8.54 29.83 16.34
C HIS A 128 8.89 29.91 17.82
N TRP A 129 9.99 29.28 18.19
CA TRP A 129 10.57 29.50 19.50
C TRP A 129 10.98 30.97 19.51
N THR A 130 10.10 31.84 20.00
CA THR A 130 10.44 33.18 20.44
C THR A 130 11.30 32.95 21.68
N GLY A 131 12.60 32.76 21.46
CA GLY A 131 13.58 32.78 22.52
C GLY A 131 13.60 34.20 23.04
N ASP A 132 12.74 34.47 24.03
CA ASP A 132 12.71 35.76 24.68
C ASP A 132 13.83 35.83 25.72
N HIS A 133 14.43 37.02 25.76
CA HIS A 133 15.39 37.54 26.74
C HIS A 133 16.83 37.01 26.69
N LEU A 134 17.73 37.85 26.15
CA LEU A 134 18.62 38.72 26.97
C LEU A 134 19.12 39.90 26.14
#